data_AF-Q5C0H3-F1
#
_entry.id   AF-Q5C0H3-F1
#
_cell.length_a   1.000
_cell.length_b   1.000
_cell.length_c   1.000
_cell.angle_alpha   90.00
_cell.angle_beta   90.00
_cell.angle_gamma   90.00
#
_symmetry.space_group_name_H-M   'P 1'
#
loop_
_entity.id
_entity.type
_entity.pdbx_description
1 polymer ?
#
loop_
_entity_poly.entity_id
_entity_poly.type
_entity_poly.pdbx_seq_one_letter_code
_entity_poly.pdbx_strand_id
1 'polypeptide(L)'
;RQSSHTYIPPISFKMSGLQSDTFENIILLCDSYKVSHYSQYPPGTEIIYSYFESRGGKFPNSLFFGLQYILKKNLVGQVVTHEKINEAKSILLSHFGRDIFNEEGWRYIADVIYQLLLKQYLKG
;
A
#
# COMPACT_ATOMS: atom_id res chain seq x y z
N ARG A 1 1.88 -9.62 -52.79
CA ARG A 1 0.67 -9.75 -51.93
C ARG A 1 1.05 -10.68 -50.78
N GLN A 2 0.99 -10.13 -49.56
CA GLN A 2 0.96 -10.80 -48.24
C GLN A 2 2.14 -11.70 -47.83
N SER A 3 3.05 -11.12 -47.04
CA SER A 3 3.82 -11.86 -46.04
C SER A 3 2.93 -12.07 -44.81
N SER A 4 2.62 -13.33 -44.51
CA SER A 4 1.89 -13.73 -43.30
C SER A 4 2.77 -13.52 -42.07
N HIS A 5 2.62 -12.39 -41.40
CA HIS A 5 3.13 -12.19 -40.04
C HIS A 5 2.22 -12.93 -39.07
N THR A 6 2.64 -14.11 -38.62
CA THR A 6 2.00 -14.82 -37.52
C THR A 6 2.26 -14.03 -36.23
N TYR A 7 1.22 -13.39 -35.69
CA TYR A 7 1.29 -12.76 -34.37
C TYR A 7 1.37 -13.85 -33.30
N ILE A 8 2.50 -13.90 -32.59
CA ILE A 8 2.67 -14.75 -31.42
C ILE A 8 2.33 -13.88 -30.21
N PRO A 9 1.24 -14.14 -29.47
CA PRO A 9 0.95 -13.38 -28.25
C PRO A 9 2.07 -13.59 -27.23
N PRO A 10 2.42 -12.58 -26.42
CA PRO A 10 3.37 -12.78 -25.34
C PRO A 10 2.81 -13.86 -24.40
N ILE A 11 3.63 -14.87 -24.14
CA ILE A 11 3.34 -15.93 -23.18
C ILE A 11 3.23 -15.26 -21.81
N SER A 12 2.01 -14.95 -21.37
CA SER A 12 1.73 -14.67 -19.97
C SER A 12 1.86 -16.00 -19.22
N PHE A 13 3.07 -16.33 -18.84
CA PHE A 13 3.36 -17.44 -17.95
C PHE A 13 2.78 -17.12 -16.57
N LYS A 14 1.51 -17.48 -16.33
CA LYS A 14 0.95 -17.53 -14.99
C LYS A 14 1.53 -18.76 -14.31
N MET A 15 2.65 -18.57 -13.62
CA MET A 15 3.18 -19.57 -12.70
C MET A 15 2.22 -19.65 -11.51
N SER A 16 1.50 -20.76 -11.42
CA SER A 16 0.58 -21.08 -10.33
C SER A 16 1.36 -21.32 -9.05
N GLY A 17 1.29 -20.37 -8.11
CA GLY A 17 1.83 -20.48 -6.76
C GLY A 17 2.30 -19.15 -6.22
N LEU A 18 1.45 -18.48 -5.43
CA LEU A 18 1.78 -17.41 -4.47
C LEU A 18 2.95 -16.49 -4.87
N GLN A 19 2.74 -15.63 -5.86
CA GLN A 19 3.37 -14.32 -5.86
C GLN A 19 2.23 -13.31 -5.89
N SER A 20 1.84 -12.84 -4.71
CA SER A 20 1.16 -11.57 -4.69
C SER A 20 2.13 -10.52 -5.19
N ASP A 21 1.60 -9.59 -5.97
CA ASP A 21 2.38 -8.43 -6.33
C ASP A 21 2.49 -7.56 -5.07
N THR A 22 3.60 -7.68 -4.33
CA THR A 22 3.89 -6.85 -3.14
C THR A 22 3.65 -5.37 -3.41
N PHE A 23 3.77 -4.94 -4.68
CA PHE A 23 3.51 -3.58 -5.14
C PHE A 23 2.04 -3.13 -5.07
N GLU A 24 1.09 -4.03 -4.77
CA GLU A 24 -0.33 -3.72 -4.57
C GLU A 24 -0.78 -3.72 -3.10
N ASN A 25 0.10 -4.10 -2.17
CA ASN A 25 -0.21 -4.15 -0.75
C ASN A 25 0.43 -2.97 -0.01
N ILE A 26 -0.36 -1.92 0.25
CA ILE A 26 0.13 -0.69 0.89
C ILE A 26 0.79 -0.91 2.25
N ILE A 27 0.42 -1.97 2.97
CA ILE A 27 1.01 -2.32 4.27
C ILE A 27 2.50 -2.64 4.11
N LEU A 28 2.89 -3.18 2.95
CA LEU A 28 4.27 -3.54 2.60
C LEU A 28 5.01 -2.42 1.84
N LEU A 29 4.33 -1.32 1.50
CA LEU A 29 4.89 -0.17 0.79
C LEU A 29 5.40 0.92 1.73
N CYS A 30 6.15 0.53 2.76
CA CYS A 30 6.83 1.45 3.65
C CYS A 30 8.22 0.91 4.02
N ASP A 31 9.09 1.79 4.53
CA ASP A 31 10.35 1.32 5.11
C ASP A 31 10.06 0.39 6.29
N SER A 32 10.75 -0.74 6.36
CA SER A 32 10.47 -1.80 7.33
C SER A 32 10.43 -1.30 8.78
N TYR A 33 11.33 -0.40 9.17
CA TYR A 33 11.38 0.15 10.52
C TYR A 33 10.06 0.85 10.95
N LYS A 34 9.27 1.39 10.01
CA LYS A 34 7.96 2.03 10.27
C LYS A 34 6.93 1.06 10.83
N VAL A 35 7.05 -0.23 10.56
CA VAL A 35 6.12 -1.27 11.04
C VAL A 35 5.99 -1.25 12.57
N SER A 36 7.09 -0.94 13.26
CA SER A 36 7.13 -0.87 14.73
C SER A 36 6.87 0.52 15.31
N HIS A 37 6.72 1.58 14.49
CA HIS A 37 6.65 2.95 15.00
C HIS A 37 5.43 3.23 15.86
N TYR A 38 4.32 2.51 15.63
CA TYR A 38 3.08 2.72 16.39
C TYR A 38 3.28 2.56 17.91
N SER A 39 4.20 1.67 18.34
CA SER A 39 4.52 1.42 19.75
C SER A 39 5.59 2.35 20.32
N GLN A 40 6.18 3.22 19.49
CA GLN A 40 7.25 4.14 19.88
C GLN A 40 6.73 5.56 20.16
N TYR A 41 5.48 5.87 19.79
CA TYR A 41 4.87 7.15 20.10
C TYR A 41 4.57 7.27 21.60
N PRO A 42 4.63 8.49 22.18
CA PRO A 42 4.22 8.70 23.57
C PRO A 42 2.79 8.19 23.82
N PRO A 43 2.52 7.56 24.99
CA PRO A 43 1.17 7.13 25.35
C PRO A 43 0.15 8.27 25.27
N GLY A 44 -1.04 8.00 24.73
CA GLY A 44 -2.08 9.01 24.53
C GLY A 44 -1.90 9.90 23.29
N THR A 45 -0.97 9.56 22.39
CA THR A 45 -0.85 10.27 21.10
C THR A 45 -2.07 9.99 20.22
N GLU A 46 -2.87 11.01 19.93
CA GLU A 46 -4.03 10.93 19.04
C GLU A 46 -3.77 11.50 17.64
N ILE A 47 -2.84 12.45 17.52
CA ILE A 47 -2.61 13.21 16.29
C ILE A 47 -1.11 13.26 15.99
N ILE A 48 -0.75 12.90 14.76
CA ILE A 48 0.60 13.07 14.19
C ILE A 48 0.47 13.93 12.94
N TYR A 49 1.19 15.05 12.90
CA TYR A 49 1.25 15.95 11.75
C TYR A 49 2.63 15.86 11.07
N SER A 50 2.64 15.86 9.74
CA SER A 50 3.86 15.82 8.94
C SER A 50 3.69 16.67 7.68
N TYR A 51 4.80 17.24 7.19
CA TYR A 51 4.83 18.05 5.98
C TYR A 51 5.98 17.60 5.07
N PHE A 52 5.88 17.94 3.78
CA PHE A 52 6.91 17.62 2.78
C PHE A 52 7.46 18.93 2.19
N GLU A 53 8.77 19.03 2.11
CA GLU A 53 9.47 20.17 1.50
C GLU A 53 10.75 19.71 0.80
N SER A 54 11.17 20.47 -0.21
CA SER A 54 12.53 20.38 -0.76
C SER A 54 13.43 21.36 0.00
N ARG A 55 14.34 20.87 0.84
CA ARG A 55 15.22 21.69 1.70
C ARG A 55 16.41 22.32 0.94
N GLY A 56 16.22 22.67 -0.34
CA GLY A 56 17.25 23.15 -1.25
C GLY A 56 17.83 22.05 -2.16
N GLY A 57 18.74 22.43 -3.06
CA GLY A 57 19.36 21.50 -4.00
C GLY A 57 20.18 22.21 -5.07
N LYS A 58 20.54 21.47 -6.13
CA LYS A 58 21.30 22.01 -7.27
C LYS A 58 20.59 23.17 -7.99
N PHE A 59 19.26 23.19 -7.93
CA PHE A 59 18.43 24.19 -8.61
C PHE A 59 17.73 25.08 -7.58
N PRO A 60 17.54 26.37 -7.88
CA PRO A 60 16.92 27.32 -6.96
C PRO A 60 15.42 27.06 -6.73
N ASN A 61 14.76 26.33 -7.63
CA ASN A 61 13.34 26.03 -7.56
C ASN A 61 13.07 24.56 -7.86
N SER A 62 11.97 24.03 -7.33
CA SER A 62 11.47 22.67 -7.59
C SER A 62 10.02 22.72 -8.09
N LEU A 63 9.72 21.98 -9.16
CA LEU A 63 8.34 21.82 -9.64
C LEU A 63 7.63 20.75 -8.81
N PHE A 64 6.51 21.10 -8.20
CA PHE A 64 5.66 20.13 -7.52
C PHE A 64 4.69 19.47 -8.50
N PHE A 65 4.95 18.22 -8.83
CA PHE A 65 4.12 17.41 -9.74
C PHE A 65 4.19 15.93 -9.34
N GLY A 66 3.12 15.17 -9.62
CA GLY A 66 3.09 13.70 -9.44
C GLY A 66 2.30 13.19 -8.23
N LEU A 67 2.00 14.02 -7.23
CA LEU A 67 1.26 13.57 -6.03
C LEU A 67 -0.10 12.93 -6.38
N GLN A 68 -0.84 13.50 -7.33
CA GLN A 68 -2.14 12.97 -7.74
C GLN A 68 -2.09 11.51 -8.23
N TYR A 69 -1.01 11.12 -8.90
CA TYR A 69 -0.81 9.73 -9.35
C TYR A 69 -0.66 8.79 -8.15
N ILE A 70 0.20 9.15 -7.19
CA ILE A 70 0.43 8.37 -5.96
C ILE A 70 -0.87 8.21 -5.18
N LEU A 71 -1.63 9.30 -5.00
CA LEU A 71 -2.93 9.27 -4.33
C LEU A 71 -3.89 8.29 -5.02
N LYS A 72 -4.11 8.45 -6.33
CA LYS A 72 -5.07 7.63 -7.07
C LYS A 72 -4.67 6.16 -7.16
N LYS A 73 -3.38 5.87 -7.28
CA LYS A 73 -2.87 4.50 -7.43
C LYS A 73 -2.87 3.74 -6.11
N ASN A 74 -2.49 4.39 -5.00
CA ASN A 74 -2.15 3.69 -3.78
C ASN A 74 -3.05 4.01 -2.59
N LEU A 75 -3.80 5.12 -2.59
CA LEU A 75 -4.46 5.65 -1.39
C LEU A 75 -5.98 5.83 -1.51
N VAL A 76 -6.57 5.61 -2.70
CA VAL A 76 -8.01 5.78 -2.93
C VAL A 76 -8.72 4.43 -3.06
N GLY A 77 -9.89 4.30 -2.44
CA GLY A 77 -10.74 3.10 -2.52
C GLY A 77 -10.44 2.08 -1.42
N GLN A 78 -10.75 0.80 -1.69
CA GLN A 78 -10.50 -0.29 -0.75
C GLN A 78 -9.06 -0.79 -0.87
N VAL A 79 -8.12 0.00 -0.34
CA VAL A 79 -6.68 -0.29 -0.45
C VAL A 79 -6.17 -1.30 0.58
N VAL A 80 -6.91 -1.47 1.68
CA VAL A 80 -6.64 -2.41 2.78
C VAL A 80 -7.79 -3.44 2.87
N THR A 81 -7.43 -4.72 2.97
CA THR A 81 -8.38 -5.84 3.19
C THR A 81 -7.80 -6.84 4.19
N HIS A 82 -8.63 -7.72 4.77
CA HIS A 82 -8.14 -8.74 5.70
C HIS A 82 -7.16 -9.72 5.05
N GLU A 83 -7.32 -10.02 3.77
CA GLU A 83 -6.40 -10.87 3.00
C GLU A 83 -5.01 -10.22 2.91
N LYS A 84 -4.97 -8.93 2.56
CA LYS A 84 -3.72 -8.14 2.53
C LYS A 84 -3.06 -8.05 3.90
N ILE A 85 -3.85 -7.99 4.98
CA ILE A 85 -3.35 -7.97 6.36
C ILE A 85 -2.72 -9.31 6.72
N ASN A 86 -3.40 -10.43 6.43
CA ASN A 86 -2.90 -11.78 6.72
C ASN A 86 -1.59 -12.04 5.97
N GLU A 87 -1.55 -11.67 4.70
CA GLU A 87 -0.34 -11.73 3.87
C GLU A 87 0.79 -10.87 4.46
N ALA A 88 0.51 -9.59 4.74
CA ALA A 88 1.52 -8.68 5.26
C ALA A 88 2.07 -9.19 6.59
N LYS A 89 1.22 -9.70 7.47
CA LYS A 89 1.64 -10.32 8.73
C LYS A 89 2.61 -11.47 8.49
N SER A 90 2.30 -12.38 7.57
CA SER A 90 3.17 -13.52 7.24
C SER A 90 4.54 -13.07 6.72
N ILE A 91 4.56 -12.09 5.81
CA ILE A 91 5.80 -11.56 5.22
C ILE A 91 6.63 -10.82 6.27
N LEU A 92 6.00 -9.95 7.07
CA LEU A 92 6.67 -9.15 8.08
C LEU A 92 7.20 -10.01 9.23
N LEU A 93 6.44 -11.02 9.67
CA LEU A 93 6.91 -11.99 10.66
C LEU A 93 8.18 -12.72 10.17
N SER A 94 8.17 -13.13 8.90
CA SER A 94 9.35 -13.78 8.28
C SER A 94 10.53 -12.81 8.15
N HIS A 95 10.28 -11.54 7.83
CA HIS A 95 11.30 -10.51 7.66
C HIS A 95 11.98 -10.13 8.98
N PHE A 96 11.22 -9.99 10.07
CA PHE A 96 11.74 -9.55 11.37
C PHE A 96 12.09 -10.68 12.34
N GLY A 97 11.56 -11.88 12.11
CA GLY A 97 11.66 -13.01 13.04
C GLY A 97 10.91 -12.80 14.37
N ARG A 98 10.12 -11.73 14.48
CA ARG A 98 9.33 -11.36 15.67
C ARG A 98 8.03 -10.70 15.24
N ASP A 99 6.97 -10.92 16.00
CA ASP A 99 5.66 -10.30 15.74
C ASP A 99 5.65 -8.87 16.31
N ILE A 100 6.00 -7.91 15.46
CA ILE A 100 6.02 -6.46 15.78
C ILE A 100 4.97 -5.69 14.97
N PHE A 101 4.12 -6.40 14.22
CA PHE A 101 3.17 -5.83 13.29
C PHE A 101 1.90 -5.37 14.03
N ASN A 102 1.44 -4.15 13.75
CA ASN A 102 0.18 -3.63 14.32
C ASN A 102 -1.05 -4.20 13.61
N GLU A 103 -1.27 -5.51 13.76
CA GLU A 103 -2.39 -6.20 13.10
C GLU A 103 -3.74 -5.59 13.49
N GLU A 104 -3.95 -5.31 14.78
CA GLU A 104 -5.21 -4.76 15.28
C GLU A 104 -5.54 -3.39 14.65
N GLY A 105 -4.55 -2.50 14.59
CA GLY A 105 -4.70 -1.19 13.95
C GLY A 105 -5.06 -1.29 12.47
N TRP A 106 -4.45 -2.23 11.74
CA TRP A 106 -4.79 -2.46 10.34
C TRP A 106 -6.17 -3.07 10.14
N ARG A 107 -6.58 -4.01 11.00
CA ARG A 107 -7.93 -4.60 10.95
C ARG A 107 -9.01 -3.54 11.20
N TYR A 108 -8.81 -2.65 12.17
CA TYR A 108 -9.68 -1.51 12.41
C TYR A 108 -9.87 -0.66 11.14
N ILE A 109 -8.78 -0.34 10.43
CA ILE A 109 -8.85 0.43 9.17
C ILE A 109 -9.66 -0.32 8.10
N ALA A 110 -9.42 -1.63 7.92
CA ALA A 110 -10.16 -2.45 6.96
C ALA A 110 -11.67 -2.44 7.23
N ASP A 111 -12.04 -2.62 8.49
CA ASP A 111 -13.43 -2.65 8.94
C ASP A 111 -14.10 -1.29 8.70
N VAL A 112 -13.45 -0.19 9.08
CA VAL A 112 -13.99 1.17 8.87
C VAL A 112 -14.19 1.47 7.39
N ILE A 113 -13.22 1.13 6.53
CA ILE A 113 -13.34 1.30 5.07
C ILE A 113 -14.54 0.51 4.55
N TYR A 114 -14.68 -0.76 4.94
CA TYR A 114 -15.79 -1.60 4.53
C TYR A 114 -17.15 -1.00 4.94
N GLN A 115 -17.27 -0.52 6.18
CA GLN A 115 -18.49 0.12 6.66
C GLN A 115 -18.82 1.42 5.91
N LEU A 116 -17.81 2.23 5.56
CA LEU A 116 -18.01 3.46 4.79
C LEU A 116 -18.48 3.16 3.35
N LEU A 117 -17.90 2.14 2.71
CA LEU A 117 -18.29 1.71 1.37
C LEU A 117 -19.72 1.14 1.35
N LEU A 118 -20.09 0.33 2.35
CA LEU A 118 -21.47 -0.16 2.50
C LEU A 118 -22.47 0.99 2.66
N LYS A 119 -22.15 1.97 3.51
CA LYS A 119 -23.01 3.17 3.70
C LYS A 119 -23.18 3.98 2.42
N GLN A 120 -22.15 4.03 1.56
CA GLN A 120 -22.24 4.71 0.27
C GLN A 120 -23.13 3.93 -0.71
N TYR A 121 -22.97 2.60 -0.76
CA TYR A 121 -23.75 1.73 -1.64
C TYR A 121 -25.24 1.71 -1.29
N LEU A 122 -25.57 1.66 0.00
CA LEU A 122 -26.96 1.61 0.48
C LEU A 122 -27.70 2.96 0.41
N LYS A 123 -26.98 4.06 0.15
CA LYS A 123 -27.55 5.41 -0.01
C LYS A 123 -27.75 5.82 -1.47
N GLY A 124 -27.27 5.02 -2.42
CA GLY A 124 -27.50 5.19 -3.86
C GLY A 124 -28.66 4.33 -4.33
#